data_AF-A0A7V8XIZ4-F1
#
_entry.id   AF-A0A7V8XIZ4-F1
#
_cell.length_a   1.000
_cell.length_b   1.000
_cell.length_c   1.000
_cell.angle_alpha   90.00
_cell.angle_beta   90.00
_cell.angle_gamma   90.00
#
_symmetry.space_group_name_H-M   'P 1'
#
loop_
_entity.id
_entity.type
_entity.pdbx_description
1 polymer ?
#
loop_
_entity_poly.entity_id
_entity_poly.type
_entity_poly.pdbx_seq_one_letter_code
_entity_poly.pdbx_strand_id
1 'polypeptide(L)'
;MSTRDLKTLLDEVPDTRELVLRRAAPPGPSRNAIYDAWNDAHDEAETLYRSWRSVGGRDAYCAYRAAQDREDAAQDALAVAPV
;
A
#
# COMPACT_ATOMS: atom_id res chain seq x y z
N MET A 1 -5.87 -3.97 28.85
CA MET A 1 -6.48 -3.13 27.79
C MET A 1 -7.48 -3.97 27.03
N SER A 2 -8.70 -3.46 26.85
CA SER A 2 -9.74 -4.16 26.10
C SER A 2 -9.58 -3.88 24.60
N THR A 3 -10.01 -4.81 23.75
CA THR A 3 -10.08 -4.63 22.29
C THR A 3 -10.94 -3.43 21.89
N ARG A 4 -11.88 -3.03 22.75
CA ARG A 4 -12.72 -1.83 22.55
C ARG A 4 -11.91 -0.54 22.70
N ASP A 5 -11.03 -0.50 23.69
CA ASP A 5 -10.17 0.66 23.98
C ASP A 5 -9.16 0.88 22.84
N LEU A 6 -8.63 -0.22 22.28
CA LEU A 6 -7.74 -0.18 21.12
C LEU A 6 -8.43 0.40 19.88
N LYS A 7 -9.72 0.08 19.69
CA LYS A 7 -10.50 0.53 18.54
C LYS A 7 -10.82 2.02 18.62
N THR A 8 -11.19 2.51 19.80
CA THR A 8 -11.41 3.95 20.04
C THR A 8 -10.14 4.75 19.79
N LEU A 9 -8.98 4.26 20.25
CA LEU A 9 -7.70 4.92 20.01
C LEU A 9 -7.33 4.95 18.52
N LEU A 10 -7.64 3.89 17.77
CA LEU A 10 -7.40 3.85 16.33
C LEU A 10 -8.33 4.78 15.54
N ASP A 11 -9.60 4.93 15.96
CA ASP A 11 -10.55 5.86 15.34
C ASP A 11 -10.18 7.34 15.57
N GLU A 12 -9.45 7.66 16.65
CA GLU A 12 -8.99 9.02 16.95
C GLU A 12 -7.70 9.42 16.21
N VAL A 13 -7.02 8.49 15.53
CA VAL A 13 -5.84 8.80 14.73
C VAL A 13 -6.29 9.33 13.37
N PRO A 14 -6.09 10.62 13.05
CA PRO A 14 -6.39 11.13 11.72
C PRO A 14 -5.54 10.40 10.68
N ASP A 15 -6.17 9.96 9.60
CA ASP A 15 -5.49 9.35 8.47
C ASP A 15 -4.46 10.34 7.90
N THR A 16 -3.18 10.06 8.12
CA THR A 16 -2.08 10.97 7.76
C THR A 16 -1.79 10.98 6.27
N ARG A 17 -2.42 10.08 5.48
CA ARG A 17 -2.22 9.94 4.03
C ARG A 17 -0.75 9.79 3.62
N GLU A 18 0.07 9.23 4.51
CA GLU A 18 1.50 9.05 4.27
C GLU A 18 1.73 7.84 3.37
N LEU A 19 2.50 8.04 2.29
CA LEU A 19 2.93 6.98 1.39
C LEU A 19 4.27 6.40 1.86
N VAL A 20 4.28 5.12 2.24
CA VAL A 20 5.51 4.41 2.63
C VAL A 20 6.20 3.86 1.38
N LEU A 21 7.34 4.42 1.02
CA LEU A 21 8.18 3.95 -0.09
C LEU A 21 9.14 2.87 0.39
N ARG A 22 9.24 1.74 -0.33
CA ARG A 22 10.20 0.67 -0.01
C ARG A 22 11.61 1.01 -0.48
N ARG A 23 11.73 1.72 -1.60
CA ARG A 23 13.02 2.14 -2.13
C ARG A 23 13.09 3.67 -2.21
N ALA A 24 13.86 4.27 -1.31
CA ALA A 24 14.27 5.67 -1.44
C ALA A 24 15.13 5.78 -2.70
N ALA A 25 14.56 6.37 -3.75
CA ALA A 25 15.22 6.41 -5.03
C ALA A 25 15.92 7.76 -5.24
N PRO A 26 17.08 7.81 -5.93
CA PRO A 26 17.92 9.00 -5.97
C PRO A 26 17.19 10.21 -6.59
N PRO A 27 17.36 11.43 -6.06
CA PRO A 27 16.64 12.60 -6.53
C PRO A 27 17.02 12.94 -7.98
N GLY A 28 16.00 13.16 -8.83
CA GLY A 28 16.15 13.54 -10.23
C GLY A 28 14.95 14.35 -10.73
N PRO A 29 15.15 15.30 -11.66
CA PRO A 29 14.16 16.34 -12.01
C PRO A 29 12.94 15.86 -12.80
N SER A 30 12.88 14.58 -13.22
CA SER A 30 11.79 13.99 -14.00
C SER A 30 10.97 12.96 -13.23
N ARG A 31 11.07 12.96 -11.89
CA ARG A 31 10.59 11.87 -11.04
C ARG A 31 9.21 12.17 -10.46
N ASN A 32 8.21 11.42 -10.90
CA ASN A 32 6.90 11.42 -10.26
C ASN A 32 6.96 10.46 -9.06
N ALA A 33 7.23 10.98 -7.86
CA ALA A 33 7.32 10.17 -6.64
C ALA A 33 6.04 9.36 -6.35
N ILE A 34 4.88 9.85 -6.82
CA ILE A 34 3.59 9.16 -6.69
C ILE A 34 3.52 7.98 -7.66
N TYR A 35 4.06 8.12 -8.88
CA TYR A 35 4.19 7.01 -9.82
C TYR A 35 5.12 5.91 -9.29
N ASP A 36 6.26 6.29 -8.70
CA ASP A 36 7.18 5.33 -8.08
C ASP A 36 6.52 4.59 -6.90
N ALA A 37 5.72 5.29 -6.09
CA ALA A 37 4.94 4.69 -5.00
C ALA A 37 3.92 3.66 -5.52
N TRP A 38 3.20 4.01 -6.59
CA TRP A 38 2.25 3.10 -7.23
C TRP A 38 2.95 1.88 -7.82
N ASN A 39 4.08 2.08 -8.51
CA ASN A 39 4.83 0.98 -9.11
C ASN A 39 5.38 0.00 -8.04
N ASP A 40 5.93 0.51 -6.93
CA ASP A 40 6.38 -0.32 -5.81
C ASP A 40 5.20 -1.12 -5.19
N ALA A 41 4.03 -0.51 -5.05
CA ALA A 41 2.83 -1.18 -4.53
C ALA A 41 2.29 -2.24 -5.50
N HIS A 42 2.32 -1.96 -6.80
CA HIS A 42 1.92 -2.88 -7.86
C HIS A 42 2.81 -4.13 -7.89
N ASP A 43 4.14 -3.95 -7.88
CA ASP A 43 5.10 -5.06 -7.87
C ASP A 43 4.92 -5.96 -6.64
N GLU A 44 4.60 -5.37 -5.48
CA GLU A 44 4.32 -6.10 -4.26
C GLU A 44 3.01 -6.91 -4.35
N ALA A 45 1.93 -6.27 -4.80
CA ALA A 45 0.63 -6.93 -4.97
C ALA A 45 0.73 -8.10 -5.95
N GLU A 46 1.46 -7.93 -7.07
CA GLU A 46 1.69 -8.97 -8.05
C GLU A 46 2.49 -10.14 -7.46
N THR A 47 3.54 -9.85 -6.69
CA THR A 47 4.37 -10.88 -6.04
C THR A 47 3.54 -11.73 -5.07
N LEU A 48 2.73 -11.09 -4.23
CA LEU A 48 1.88 -11.78 -3.26
C LEU A 48 0.72 -12.52 -3.92
N TYR A 49 0.17 -11.98 -5.01
CA TYR A 49 -0.81 -12.69 -5.84
C TYR A 49 -0.23 -13.99 -6.40
N ARG A 50 0.97 -13.94 -6.99
CA ARG A 50 1.65 -15.13 -7.51
C ARG A 50 1.95 -16.15 -6.42
N SER A 51 2.36 -15.69 -5.23
CA SER A 51 2.59 -16.55 -4.06
C SER A 51 1.29 -17.22 -3.57
N TRP A 52 0.20 -16.46 -3.45
CA TRP A 52 -1.09 -17.02 -3.09
C TRP A 52 -1.61 -18.00 -4.16
N ARG A 53 -1.42 -17.70 -5.45
CA ARG A 53 -1.82 -18.60 -6.54
C ARG A 53 -1.06 -19.93 -6.54
N SER A 54 0.18 -19.95 -6.04
CA SER A 54 1.00 -21.17 -5.99
C SER A 54 0.80 -21.99 -4.72
N VAL A 55 0.67 -21.34 -3.55
CA VAL A 55 0.55 -22.02 -2.25
C VAL A 55 -0.91 -22.16 -1.81
N GLY A 56 -1.78 -21.23 -2.21
CA GLY A 56 -3.13 -21.10 -1.71
C GLY A 56 -3.17 -20.65 -0.24
N GLY A 57 -4.32 -20.86 0.40
CA GLY A 57 -4.49 -20.60 1.82
C GLY A 57 -4.98 -19.19 2.17
N ARG A 58 -5.59 -19.09 3.35
CA ARG A 58 -6.25 -17.87 3.83
C ARG A 58 -5.25 -16.76 4.15
N ASP A 59 -4.12 -17.09 4.75
CA ASP A 59 -3.13 -16.08 5.19
C ASP A 59 -2.44 -15.42 3.98
N ALA A 60 -2.06 -16.22 2.98
CA ALA A 60 -1.52 -15.71 1.72
C ALA A 60 -2.54 -14.85 0.97
N TYR A 61 -3.82 -15.23 0.98
CA TYR A 61 -4.89 -14.41 0.43
C TYR A 61 -5.03 -13.07 1.16
N CYS A 62 -5.03 -13.08 2.50
CA CYS A 62 -5.10 -11.86 3.31
C CYS A 62 -3.91 -10.93 3.02
N ALA A 63 -2.70 -11.47 2.92
CA ALA A 63 -1.50 -10.70 2.59
C ALA A 63 -1.60 -10.07 1.20
N TYR A 64 -2.02 -10.83 0.19
CA TYR A 64 -2.29 -10.32 -1.15
C TYR A 64 -3.33 -9.20 -1.13
N ARG A 65 -4.47 -9.38 -0.44
CA ARG A 65 -5.52 -8.36 -0.36
C ARG A 65 -5.06 -7.07 0.31
N ALA A 66 -4.23 -7.15 1.34
CA ALA A 66 -3.65 -5.97 1.99
C ALA A 66 -2.61 -5.26 1.11
N ALA A 67 -1.92 -5.97 0.21
CA ALA A 67 -1.05 -5.34 -0.77
C ALA A 67 -1.84 -4.69 -1.91
N GLN A 68 -2.89 -5.35 -2.40
CA GLN A 68 -3.77 -4.78 -3.41
C GLN A 68 -4.47 -3.50 -2.91
N ASP A 69 -4.91 -3.47 -1.66
CA ASP A 69 -5.51 -2.26 -1.06
C ASP A 69 -4.56 -1.06 -1.08
N ARG A 70 -3.25 -1.30 -0.85
CA ARG A 70 -2.22 -0.27 -0.97
C ARG A 70 -1.96 0.15 -2.41
N GLU A 71 -2.02 -0.77 -3.36
CA GLU A 71 -1.94 -0.46 -4.80
C GLU A 71 -3.11 0.43 -5.23
N ASP A 72 -4.34 0.07 -4.85
CA ASP A 72 -5.56 0.82 -5.14
C ASP A 72 -5.44 2.25 -4.54
N ALA A 73 -4.99 2.39 -3.29
CA ALA A 73 -4.75 3.68 -2.66
C ALA A 73 -3.67 4.53 -3.37
N ALA A 74 -2.58 3.89 -3.82
CA ALA A 74 -1.53 4.58 -4.57
C ALA A 74 -2.01 5.01 -5.98
N GLN A 75 -2.87 4.20 -6.60
CA GLN A 75 -3.49 4.52 -7.89
C GLN A 75 -4.43 5.72 -7.76
N ASP A 76 -5.24 5.78 -6.71
CA ASP A 76 -6.11 6.93 -6.43
C ASP A 76 -5.29 8.20 -6.21
N ALA A 77 -4.17 8.10 -5.46
CA ALA A 77 -3.24 9.21 -5.28
C ALA A 77 -2.62 9.67 -6.60
N LEU A 78 -2.25 8.74 -7.49
CA LEU A 78 -1.71 9.03 -8.82
C LEU A 78 -2.74 9.71 -9.72
N ALA A 79 -4.01 9.28 -9.66
CA ALA A 79 -5.09 9.81 -10.48
C ALA A 79 -5.42 11.29 -10.16
N VAL A 80 -5.20 11.72 -8.92
CA VAL A 80 -5.42 13.11 -8.49
C VAL A 80 -4.14 13.95 -8.46
N ALA A 81 -2.98 13.36 -8.79
CA ALA A 81 -1.71 14.06 -8.83
C ALA A 81 -1.68 15.09 -9.97
N PRO A 82 -1.28 16.35 -9.72
CA PRO A 82 -1.12 17.33 -10.77
C PRO A 82 0.04 16.94 -11.70
N VAL A 83 -0.20 17.06 -13.01
CA VAL A 83 0.75 16.73 -14.10
C VAL A 83 1.83 17.79 -14.25
#